data_AF-W2N3W8-F1
#
_entry.id   AF-W2N3W8-F1
#
_cell.length_a   1.000
_cell.length_b   1.000
_cell.length_c   1.000
_cell.angle_alpha   90.00
_cell.angle_beta   90.00
_cell.angle_gamma   90.00
#
_symmetry.space_group_name_H-M   'P 1'
#
loop_
_entity.id
_entity.type
_entity.pdbx_description
1 polymer ?
#
loop_
_entity_poly.entity_id
_entity_poly.type
_entity_poly.pdbx_seq_one_letter_code
_entity_poly.pdbx_strand_id
1 'polypeptide(L)'
;MRASTPLVVMTAFAISTLAVAATPLGASAKLGEQDWTKTALSTVPSLRLHVTLDDENVKIHGHSVIDVFANPIVSSDNTSIHYDGFSTFSQDDTEYTYVFENGTSYMLESPVNGNASSTLHCLPSIIPFEHILPALNNATSIPSASVGGETIECPDGSLFRTTFSGVDFVLCASSTSGFMAFGLDMTMAVEYLSTPIRHTLPALSNDISTCPVVAFPTPVTPTAIALLTGTSLPTSPSRNLKAAAPAVIEAESCECKSTPRPCIFLHGLGNPNEKAELQDTPKLTKEKFGDIGDHAPCCTTVKYAVINTVDVGWRNDTLQQKFCDFSLSMSETSDLATRTISGTTVVTHSMGGLVLASALVNGKCKLADSTS
;
A
#
# COMPACT_ATOMS: atom_id res chain seq x y z
N MET A 1 90.46 -47.97 -26.71
CA MET A 1 91.49 -47.15 -26.03
C MET A 1 90.80 -45.92 -25.45
N ARG A 2 90.97 -45.70 -24.13
CA ARG A 2 90.93 -44.44 -23.34
C ARG A 2 90.03 -43.27 -23.84
N ALA A 3 89.24 -42.57 -23.03
CA ALA A 3 89.11 -42.53 -21.57
C ALA A 3 87.94 -41.60 -21.14
N SER A 4 87.58 -41.75 -19.85
CA SER A 4 87.24 -40.71 -18.86
C SER A 4 85.90 -39.94 -18.90
N THR A 5 85.07 -40.26 -17.90
CA THR A 5 84.05 -39.44 -17.20
C THR A 5 84.69 -38.29 -16.38
N PRO A 6 83.96 -37.21 -16.01
CA PRO A 6 83.15 -37.17 -14.77
C PRO A 6 81.77 -36.48 -14.95
N LEU A 7 80.68 -37.05 -14.43
CA LEU A 7 80.10 -36.83 -13.09
C LEU A 7 79.73 -35.36 -12.79
N VAL A 8 78.47 -35.01 -13.04
CA VAL A 8 77.78 -33.88 -12.37
C VAL A 8 76.50 -34.43 -11.75
N VAL A 9 76.40 -34.19 -10.44
CA VAL A 9 75.35 -34.64 -9.53
C VAL A 9 74.03 -33.96 -9.88
N MET A 10 73.00 -34.73 -10.27
CA MET A 10 71.61 -34.25 -10.26
C MET A 10 70.94 -34.66 -8.96
N THR A 11 70.73 -33.68 -8.09
CA THR A 11 69.84 -33.79 -6.92
C THR A 11 68.40 -33.95 -7.38
N ALA A 12 67.81 -35.12 -7.14
CA ALA A 12 66.38 -35.35 -7.30
C ALA A 12 65.63 -34.77 -6.08
N PHE A 13 64.92 -33.65 -6.26
CA PHE A 13 63.87 -33.23 -5.34
C PHE A 13 62.55 -33.83 -5.82
N ALA A 14 62.05 -34.85 -5.10
CA ALA A 14 60.70 -35.34 -5.27
C ALA A 14 59.74 -34.31 -4.65
N ILE A 15 58.99 -33.58 -5.48
CA ILE A 15 57.87 -32.75 -5.04
C ILE A 15 56.63 -33.65 -5.05
N SER A 16 56.27 -34.18 -3.89
CA SER A 16 54.95 -34.77 -3.67
C SER A 16 53.91 -33.64 -3.65
N THR A 17 53.22 -33.43 -4.77
CA THR A 17 52.05 -32.54 -4.81
C THR A 17 50.88 -33.23 -4.11
N LEU A 18 50.61 -32.88 -2.84
CA LEU A 18 49.28 -33.08 -2.26
C LEU A 18 48.30 -32.15 -2.99
N ALA A 19 47.49 -32.70 -3.88
CA ALA A 19 46.30 -32.02 -4.36
C ALA A 19 45.26 -32.01 -3.23
N VAL A 20 45.27 -30.97 -2.41
CA VAL A 20 44.15 -30.66 -1.52
C VAL A 20 43.03 -30.14 -2.43
N ALA A 21 42.00 -30.94 -2.64
CA ALA A 21 40.76 -30.47 -3.25
C ALA A 21 40.15 -29.42 -2.32
N ALA A 22 40.41 -28.15 -2.61
CA ALA A 22 39.71 -27.05 -1.97
C ALA A 22 38.26 -27.05 -2.47
N THR A 23 37.35 -27.68 -1.72
CA THR A 23 35.92 -27.45 -1.89
C THR A 23 35.67 -25.95 -1.66
N PRO A 24 35.00 -25.23 -2.57
CA PRO A 24 34.75 -23.81 -2.38
C PRO A 24 33.82 -23.64 -1.17
N LEU A 25 34.29 -22.95 -0.12
CA LEU A 25 33.50 -22.67 1.10
C LEU A 25 32.11 -22.05 0.79
N GLY A 26 31.97 -21.37 -0.35
CA GLY A 26 30.70 -20.78 -0.78
C GLY A 26 29.61 -21.78 -1.21
N ALA A 27 29.95 -23.01 -1.58
CA ALA A 27 28.96 -24.02 -1.96
C ALA A 27 28.27 -24.63 -0.72
N SER A 28 29.03 -24.90 0.34
CA SER A 28 28.49 -25.41 1.61
C SER A 28 27.64 -24.37 2.35
N ALA A 29 28.04 -23.08 2.30
CA ALA A 29 27.25 -21.99 2.89
C ALA A 29 25.89 -21.82 2.19
N LYS A 30 25.87 -21.84 0.85
CA LYS A 30 24.63 -21.79 0.06
C LYS A 30 23.72 -22.99 0.30
N LEU A 31 24.29 -24.19 0.45
CA LEU A 31 23.52 -25.40 0.74
C LEU A 31 22.88 -25.35 2.13
N GLY A 32 23.60 -24.85 3.14
CA GLY A 32 23.08 -24.67 4.51
C GLY A 32 22.00 -23.59 4.61
N GLU A 33 22.15 -22.49 3.87
CA GLU A 33 21.13 -21.43 3.78
C GLU A 33 19.85 -21.95 3.12
N GLN A 34 19.97 -22.74 2.04
CA GLN A 34 18.83 -23.33 1.35
C GLN A 34 18.08 -24.37 2.21
N ASP A 35 18.79 -25.15 3.02
CA ASP A 35 18.20 -26.14 3.93
C ASP A 35 17.47 -25.46 5.10
N TRP A 36 18.04 -24.38 5.63
CA TRP A 36 17.40 -23.53 6.64
C TRP A 36 16.12 -22.89 6.09
N THR A 37 16.15 -22.32 4.88
CA THR A 37 14.97 -21.69 4.25
C THR A 37 13.81 -22.68 4.13
N LYS A 38 14.07 -23.89 3.63
CA LYS A 38 13.04 -24.92 3.47
C LYS A 38 12.43 -25.37 4.78
N THR A 39 13.24 -25.45 5.83
CA THR A 39 12.81 -25.82 7.17
C THR A 39 11.98 -24.71 7.81
N ALA A 40 12.46 -23.47 7.78
CA ALA A 40 11.77 -22.34 8.38
C ALA A 40 10.42 -22.04 7.72
N LEU A 41 10.34 -22.16 6.38
CA LEU A 41 9.08 -22.01 5.66
C LEU A 41 8.07 -23.11 5.97
N SER A 42 8.50 -24.32 6.35
CA SER A 42 7.57 -25.39 6.73
C SER A 42 6.85 -25.12 8.06
N THR A 43 7.37 -24.20 8.87
CA THR A 43 6.85 -23.86 10.20
C THR A 43 6.34 -22.42 10.28
N VAL A 44 6.10 -21.79 9.14
CA VAL A 44 5.64 -20.40 9.11
C VAL A 44 4.24 -20.28 9.77
N PRO A 45 4.04 -19.34 10.71
CA PRO A 45 2.79 -19.21 11.44
C PRO A 45 1.73 -18.47 10.62
N SER A 46 0.49 -18.63 11.06
CA SER A 46 -0.58 -17.68 10.70
C SER A 46 -0.35 -16.37 11.43
N LEU A 47 -0.81 -15.27 10.85
CA LEU A 47 -0.56 -13.93 11.35
C LEU A 47 -1.89 -13.24 11.69
N ARG A 48 -1.85 -12.42 12.73
CA ARG A 48 -2.81 -11.32 12.93
C ARG A 48 -2.05 -10.02 12.76
N LEU A 49 -2.52 -9.17 11.87
CA LEU A 49 -2.04 -7.80 11.73
C LEU A 49 -3.08 -6.91 12.38
N HIS A 50 -2.70 -6.31 13.50
CA HIS A 50 -3.49 -5.30 14.19
C HIS A 50 -3.00 -3.93 13.73
N VAL A 51 -3.80 -3.28 12.88
CA VAL A 51 -3.46 -2.01 12.22
C VAL A 51 -4.18 -0.88 12.94
N THR A 52 -3.43 0.13 13.33
CA THR A 52 -3.94 1.40 13.88
C THR A 52 -3.62 2.50 12.88
N LEU A 53 -4.65 3.20 12.41
CA LEU A 53 -4.57 4.39 11.59
C LEU A 53 -4.56 5.60 12.52
N ASP A 54 -3.47 6.35 12.48
CA ASP A 54 -3.19 7.42 13.44
C ASP A 54 -3.79 8.77 12.99
N ASP A 55 -4.15 8.92 11.70
CA ASP A 55 -4.89 10.06 11.17
C ASP A 55 -6.41 9.92 11.43
N GLU A 56 -6.98 10.89 12.17
CA GLU A 56 -8.41 10.91 12.53
C GLU A 56 -9.37 10.92 11.33
N ASN A 57 -8.89 11.35 10.15
CA ASN A 57 -9.66 11.40 8.91
C ASN A 57 -9.52 10.13 8.05
N VAL A 58 -8.55 9.26 8.34
CA VAL A 58 -8.33 8.01 7.60
C VAL A 58 -9.02 6.87 8.32
N LYS A 59 -10.17 6.47 7.78
CA LYS A 59 -10.97 5.35 8.31
C LYS A 59 -11.32 4.38 7.19
N ILE A 60 -11.23 3.10 7.48
CA ILE A 60 -11.71 2.04 6.59
C ILE A 60 -13.03 1.54 7.17
N HIS A 61 -14.13 1.69 6.42
CA HIS A 61 -15.48 1.38 6.89
C HIS A 61 -15.85 2.10 8.21
N GLY A 62 -15.29 3.28 8.45
CA GLY A 62 -15.50 4.04 9.69
C GLY A 62 -14.60 3.60 10.87
N HIS A 63 -13.71 2.62 10.68
CA HIS A 63 -12.78 2.12 11.70
C HIS A 63 -11.38 2.67 11.47
N SER A 64 -10.73 3.11 12.56
CA SER A 64 -9.29 3.43 12.60
C SER A 64 -8.43 2.28 13.11
N VAL A 65 -9.07 1.26 13.70
CA VAL A 65 -8.39 0.05 14.19
C VAL A 65 -8.94 -1.15 13.44
N ILE A 66 -8.05 -1.93 12.86
CA ILE A 66 -8.39 -2.99 11.90
C ILE A 66 -7.60 -4.23 12.22
N ASP A 67 -8.29 -5.36 12.30
CA ASP A 67 -7.64 -6.66 12.38
C ASP A 67 -7.69 -7.36 11.03
N VAL A 68 -6.54 -7.88 10.63
CA VAL A 68 -6.38 -8.68 9.42
C VAL A 68 -5.79 -10.02 9.79
N PHE A 69 -6.44 -11.11 9.39
CA PHE A 69 -5.98 -12.47 9.65
C PHE A 69 -5.43 -13.06 8.37
N ALA A 70 -4.28 -13.74 8.48
CA ALA A 70 -3.57 -14.26 7.33
C ALA A 70 -3.01 -15.66 7.61
N ASN A 71 -3.34 -16.63 6.76
CA ASN A 71 -2.84 -18.00 6.82
C ASN A 71 -1.79 -18.23 5.72
N PRO A 72 -0.65 -18.87 6.03
CA PRO A 72 0.40 -19.07 5.06
C PRO A 72 0.07 -20.23 4.12
N ILE A 73 0.30 -20.01 2.83
CA ILE A 73 0.29 -21.03 1.78
C ILE A 73 1.70 -21.13 1.20
N VAL A 74 2.36 -22.25 1.49
CA VAL A 74 3.75 -22.53 1.09
C VAL A 74 3.76 -23.38 -0.17
N SER A 75 4.64 -23.05 -1.12
CA SER A 75 4.83 -23.85 -2.33
C SER A 75 5.32 -25.26 -2.00
N SER A 76 5.03 -26.23 -2.87
CA SER A 76 5.41 -27.63 -2.66
C SER A 76 6.93 -27.87 -2.54
N ASP A 77 7.75 -26.95 -3.02
CA ASP A 77 9.21 -26.99 -2.95
C ASP A 77 9.80 -26.19 -1.78
N ASN A 78 8.95 -25.60 -0.92
CA ASN A 78 9.29 -24.74 0.21
C ASN A 78 10.24 -23.59 -0.17
N THR A 79 10.02 -22.96 -1.32
CA THR A 79 10.81 -21.80 -1.77
C THR A 79 10.03 -20.50 -1.81
N SER A 80 8.71 -20.59 -1.91
CA SER A 80 7.81 -19.46 -2.11
C SER A 80 6.63 -19.55 -1.16
N ILE A 81 6.09 -18.40 -0.79
CA ILE A 81 4.94 -18.28 0.11
C ILE A 81 3.99 -17.22 -0.44
N HIS A 82 2.70 -17.40 -0.18
CA HIS A 82 1.74 -16.31 -0.11
C HIS A 82 0.91 -16.47 1.15
N TYR A 83 0.19 -15.42 1.54
CA TYR A 83 -0.75 -15.47 2.64
C TYR A 83 -2.15 -15.32 2.11
N ASP A 84 -3.03 -16.26 2.45
CA ASP A 84 -4.46 -16.11 2.28
C ASP A 84 -5.00 -15.32 3.46
N GLY A 85 -5.61 -14.17 3.18
CA GLY A 85 -5.98 -13.20 4.19
C GLY A 85 -7.43 -12.78 4.12
N PHE A 86 -7.97 -12.37 5.26
CA PHE A 86 -9.29 -11.74 5.31
C PHE A 86 -9.40 -10.71 6.43
N SER A 87 -10.34 -9.79 6.26
CA SER A 87 -10.74 -8.81 7.27
C SER A 87 -12.21 -8.49 7.10
N THR A 88 -12.91 -8.27 8.21
CA THR A 88 -14.36 -8.04 8.25
C THR A 88 -14.64 -6.70 8.93
N PHE A 89 -15.49 -5.91 8.30
CA PHE A 89 -15.89 -4.59 8.78
C PHE A 89 -17.40 -4.50 8.87
N SER A 90 -17.91 -3.98 9.97
CA SER A 90 -19.33 -3.65 10.10
C SER A 90 -19.51 -2.14 9.93
N GLN A 91 -20.37 -1.73 9.01
CA GLN A 91 -20.74 -0.34 8.79
C GLN A 91 -22.26 -0.27 8.58
N ASP A 92 -22.94 0.48 9.45
CA ASP A 92 -24.40 0.52 9.54
C ASP A 92 -25.01 -0.90 9.66
N ASP A 93 -25.99 -1.26 8.82
CA ASP A 93 -26.63 -2.59 8.78
C ASP A 93 -25.96 -3.56 7.79
N THR A 94 -24.71 -3.29 7.39
CA THR A 94 -23.98 -4.06 6.38
C THR A 94 -22.61 -4.52 6.90
N GLU A 95 -22.27 -5.76 6.60
CA GLU A 95 -20.96 -6.35 6.85
C GLU A 95 -20.19 -6.49 5.55
N TYR A 96 -18.96 -5.98 5.53
CA TYR A 96 -18.03 -6.05 4.41
C TYR A 96 -16.88 -6.98 4.78
N THR A 97 -16.76 -8.10 4.07
CA THR A 97 -15.65 -9.04 4.27
C THR A 97 -14.75 -9.01 3.04
N TYR A 98 -13.52 -8.55 3.24
CA TYR A 98 -12.46 -8.54 2.25
C TYR A 98 -11.70 -9.85 2.34
N VAL A 99 -11.53 -10.52 1.21
CA VAL A 99 -10.85 -11.81 1.14
C VAL A 99 -9.80 -11.79 0.04
N PHE A 100 -8.64 -12.35 0.34
CA PHE A 100 -7.63 -12.74 -0.61
C PHE A 100 -7.32 -14.22 -0.37
N GLU A 101 -7.70 -15.09 -1.31
CA GLU A 101 -7.54 -16.53 -1.17
C GLU A 101 -7.12 -17.14 -2.51
N ASN A 102 -6.05 -17.94 -2.49
CA ASN A 102 -5.53 -18.64 -3.67
C ASN A 102 -5.29 -17.69 -4.86
N GLY A 103 -4.77 -16.49 -4.57
CA GLY A 103 -4.49 -15.45 -5.55
C GLY A 103 -5.71 -14.69 -6.06
N THR A 104 -6.92 -14.97 -5.57
CA THR A 104 -8.17 -14.28 -5.95
C THR A 104 -8.55 -13.26 -4.89
N SER A 105 -8.86 -12.03 -5.29
CA SER A 105 -9.28 -10.96 -4.37
C SER A 105 -10.74 -10.55 -4.63
N TYR A 106 -11.52 -10.49 -3.57
CA TYR A 106 -12.93 -10.11 -3.64
C TYR A 106 -13.42 -9.52 -2.32
N MET A 107 -14.53 -8.80 -2.39
CA MET A 107 -15.27 -8.28 -1.25
C MET A 107 -16.66 -8.87 -1.25
N LEU A 108 -17.09 -9.38 -0.09
CA LEU A 108 -18.44 -9.82 0.16
C LEU A 108 -19.17 -8.74 0.95
N GLU A 109 -20.29 -8.29 0.42
CA GLU A 109 -21.21 -7.37 1.08
C GLU A 109 -22.41 -8.18 1.57
N SER A 110 -22.57 -8.28 2.88
CA SER A 110 -23.62 -9.09 3.51
C SER A 110 -24.49 -8.22 4.42
N PRO A 111 -25.82 -8.21 4.22
CA PRO A 111 -26.71 -7.49 5.11
C PRO A 111 -26.79 -8.22 6.45
N VAL A 112 -26.68 -7.46 7.55
CA VAL A 112 -26.68 -8.02 8.93
C VAL A 112 -28.03 -8.70 9.24
N ASN A 113 -29.12 -8.16 8.69
CA ASN A 113 -30.46 -8.75 8.76
C ASN A 113 -30.61 -9.74 7.59
N GLY A 114 -30.24 -11.01 7.80
CA GLY A 114 -30.12 -12.10 6.81
C GLY A 114 -31.33 -12.49 5.93
N ASN A 115 -32.24 -11.56 5.65
CA ASN A 115 -33.33 -11.69 4.68
C ASN A 115 -32.90 -11.34 3.24
N ALA A 116 -31.75 -10.69 3.05
CA ALA A 116 -31.23 -10.30 1.75
C ALA A 116 -29.95 -11.08 1.39
N SER A 117 -29.77 -11.37 0.11
CA SER A 117 -28.62 -12.12 -0.40
C SER A 117 -27.34 -11.29 -0.35
N SER A 118 -26.22 -11.91 0.03
CA SER A 118 -24.90 -11.28 -0.05
C SER A 118 -24.54 -11.00 -1.50
N THR A 119 -23.84 -9.89 -1.73
CA THR A 119 -23.33 -9.48 -3.05
C THR A 119 -21.82 -9.70 -3.10
N LEU A 120 -21.35 -10.29 -4.20
CA LEU A 120 -19.94 -10.50 -4.48
C LEU A 120 -19.40 -9.39 -5.39
N HIS A 121 -18.29 -8.79 -4.98
CA HIS A 121 -17.57 -7.80 -5.76
C HIS A 121 -16.14 -8.30 -6.00
N CYS A 122 -15.81 -8.66 -7.24
CA CYS A 122 -14.43 -8.99 -7.58
C CYS A 122 -13.55 -7.74 -7.52
N LEU A 123 -12.39 -7.82 -6.87
CA LEU A 123 -11.47 -6.70 -6.73
C LEU A 123 -10.37 -6.81 -7.80
N PRO A 124 -10.28 -5.86 -8.76
CA PRO A 124 -9.31 -5.92 -9.85
C PRO A 124 -7.88 -5.62 -9.41
N SER A 125 -7.72 -5.04 -8.22
CA SER A 125 -6.45 -4.83 -7.53
C SER A 125 -6.47 -5.57 -6.20
N ILE A 126 -5.31 -6.02 -5.75
CA ILE A 126 -5.20 -6.81 -4.53
C ILE A 126 -5.32 -5.86 -3.33
N ILE A 127 -6.15 -6.22 -2.35
CA ILE A 127 -6.07 -5.67 -0.97
C ILE A 127 -4.59 -5.69 -0.58
N PRO A 128 -4.01 -4.71 0.14
CA PRO A 128 -2.56 -4.45 0.10
C PRO A 128 -1.61 -5.55 0.65
N PHE A 129 -2.12 -6.75 0.90
CA PHE A 129 -1.39 -8.00 1.11
C PHE A 129 -0.27 -8.27 0.10
N GLU A 130 -0.47 -7.96 -1.19
CA GLU A 130 0.55 -8.25 -2.22
C GLU A 130 1.86 -7.50 -1.98
N HIS A 131 1.80 -6.36 -1.29
CA HIS A 131 2.96 -5.53 -1.02
C HIS A 131 3.66 -5.91 0.29
N ILE A 132 3.07 -6.78 1.13
CA ILE A 132 3.64 -7.17 2.41
C ILE A 132 4.91 -8.01 2.19
N LEU A 133 4.80 -9.09 1.41
CA LEU A 133 5.96 -9.97 1.16
C LEU A 133 7.11 -9.23 0.43
N PRO A 134 6.86 -8.43 -0.62
CA PRO A 134 7.86 -7.55 -1.19
C PRO A 134 8.50 -6.59 -0.18
N ALA A 135 7.72 -5.98 0.72
CA ALA A 135 8.26 -5.11 1.76
C ALA A 135 9.18 -5.91 2.71
N LEU A 136 8.76 -7.08 3.19
CA LEU A 136 9.61 -7.90 4.05
C LEU A 136 10.89 -8.39 3.33
N ASN A 137 10.77 -8.71 2.03
CA ASN A 137 11.91 -9.10 1.20
C ASN A 137 12.94 -7.98 1.04
N ASN A 138 12.47 -6.73 0.94
CA ASN A 138 13.29 -5.54 0.80
C ASN A 138 13.76 -4.96 2.14
N ALA A 139 13.40 -5.58 3.27
CA ALA A 139 13.76 -5.08 4.59
C ALA A 139 15.29 -5.09 4.79
N THR A 140 15.83 -3.94 5.19
CA THR A 140 17.27 -3.77 5.47
C THR A 140 17.51 -3.42 6.92
N SER A 141 18.48 -4.07 7.56
CA SER A 141 18.82 -3.79 8.96
C SER A 141 19.39 -2.37 9.12
N ILE A 142 18.98 -1.69 10.20
CA ILE A 142 19.41 -0.33 10.54
C ILE A 142 19.81 -0.26 12.03
N PRO A 143 20.73 0.64 12.41
CA PRO A 143 21.22 0.73 13.79
C PRO A 143 20.26 1.47 14.73
N SER A 144 19.46 2.40 14.20
CA SER A 144 18.52 3.23 14.93
C SER A 144 17.50 3.85 13.98
N ALA A 145 16.37 4.29 14.51
CA ALA A 145 15.32 4.91 13.73
C ALA A 145 14.51 5.97 14.48
N SER A 146 13.95 6.93 13.74
CA SER A 146 12.89 7.81 14.24
C SER A 146 11.76 7.96 13.21
N VAL A 147 10.53 8.11 13.70
CA VAL A 147 9.32 8.30 12.89
C VAL A 147 8.54 9.47 13.49
N GLY A 148 8.20 10.48 12.68
CA GLY A 148 7.46 11.66 13.15
C GLY A 148 8.20 12.46 14.23
N GLY A 149 9.54 12.41 14.25
CA GLY A 149 10.36 13.02 15.30
C GLY A 149 10.51 12.19 16.58
N GLU A 150 9.81 11.06 16.71
CA GLU A 150 9.92 10.15 17.85
C GLU A 150 10.91 9.03 17.59
N THR A 151 11.76 8.71 18.57
CA THR A 151 12.73 7.61 18.44
C THR A 151 12.04 6.27 18.62
N ILE A 152 12.30 5.33 17.70
CA ILE A 152 11.76 3.97 17.78
C ILE A 152 12.69 3.11 18.64
N GLU A 153 12.25 2.81 19.85
CA GLU A 153 12.92 1.89 20.76
C GLU A 153 12.56 0.44 20.42
N CYS A 154 13.59 -0.40 20.25
CA CYS A 154 13.42 -1.82 19.96
C CYS A 154 14.25 -2.67 20.95
N PRO A 155 13.84 -2.71 22.23
CA PRO A 155 14.58 -3.42 23.26
C PRO A 155 14.65 -4.92 22.94
N ASP A 156 15.86 -5.48 23.01
CA ASP A 156 16.15 -6.89 22.71
C ASP A 156 15.77 -7.36 21.31
N GLY A 157 15.46 -6.43 20.40
CA GLY A 157 15.04 -6.69 19.02
C GLY A 157 16.03 -6.19 17.98
N SER A 158 15.65 -6.36 16.71
CA SER A 158 16.39 -5.83 15.56
C SER A 158 15.53 -4.86 14.79
N LEU A 159 16.12 -3.72 14.44
CA LEU A 159 15.48 -2.71 13.61
C LEU A 159 15.74 -2.95 12.12
N PHE A 160 14.71 -2.77 11.32
CA PHE A 160 14.78 -2.79 9.87
C PHE A 160 14.05 -1.58 9.29
N ARG A 161 14.48 -1.14 8.11
CA ARG A 161 13.70 -0.24 7.25
C ARG A 161 13.13 -1.02 6.09
N THR A 162 11.91 -0.71 5.69
CA THR A 162 11.31 -1.18 4.45
C THR A 162 10.38 -0.13 3.83
N THR A 163 9.84 -0.42 2.66
CA THR A 163 8.84 0.37 1.97
C THR A 163 7.67 -0.55 1.59
N PHE A 164 6.46 -0.15 1.95
CA PHE A 164 5.21 -0.83 1.68
C PHE A 164 4.29 0.08 0.86
N SER A 165 3.91 -0.35 -0.34
CA SER A 165 3.08 0.44 -1.27
C SER A 165 3.58 1.88 -1.51
N GLY A 166 4.90 2.08 -1.49
CA GLY A 166 5.55 3.39 -1.67
C GLY A 166 5.70 4.23 -0.38
N VAL A 167 5.20 3.74 0.75
CA VAL A 167 5.34 4.39 2.06
C VAL A 167 6.43 3.70 2.87
N ASP A 168 7.31 4.47 3.50
CA ASP A 168 8.39 3.93 4.32
C ASP A 168 7.90 3.48 5.70
N PHE A 169 8.47 2.38 6.18
CA PHE A 169 8.22 1.83 7.51
C PHE A 169 9.51 1.45 8.21
N VAL A 170 9.49 1.59 9.53
CA VAL A 170 10.48 1.02 10.44
C VAL A 170 9.87 -0.23 11.07
N LEU A 171 10.58 -1.35 11.01
CA LEU A 171 10.19 -2.59 11.67
C LEU A 171 11.03 -2.79 12.94
N CYS A 172 10.38 -3.16 14.05
CA CYS A 172 11.02 -3.67 15.23
C CYS A 172 10.60 -5.13 15.44
N ALA A 173 11.55 -6.06 15.23
CA ALA A 173 11.28 -7.48 15.37
C ALA A 173 11.94 -8.06 16.63
N SER A 174 11.14 -8.74 17.45
CA SER A 174 11.60 -9.56 18.59
C SER A 174 11.28 -11.03 18.33
N SER A 175 12.16 -11.94 18.73
CA SER A 175 12.28 -13.28 18.13
C SER A 175 11.20 -14.31 18.49
N THR A 176 10.03 -13.92 19.03
CA THR A 176 9.01 -14.92 19.41
C THR A 176 7.55 -14.46 19.37
N SER A 177 7.27 -13.16 19.39
CA SER A 177 5.89 -12.65 19.50
C SER A 177 5.40 -11.95 18.24
N GLY A 178 6.24 -11.86 17.21
CA GLY A 178 5.96 -11.10 16.00
C GLY A 178 6.82 -9.85 15.88
N PHE A 179 6.31 -8.82 15.22
CA PHE A 179 7.04 -7.57 15.03
C PHE A 179 6.09 -6.38 14.95
N MET A 180 6.61 -5.20 15.26
CA MET A 180 5.92 -3.93 15.08
C MET A 180 6.41 -3.27 13.80
N ALA A 181 5.51 -2.62 13.06
CA ALA A 181 5.82 -1.73 11.96
C ALA A 181 5.30 -0.33 12.27
N PHE A 182 6.17 0.67 12.12
CA PHE A 182 5.89 2.07 12.42
C PHE A 182 6.01 2.89 11.13
N GLY A 183 4.92 3.56 10.76
CA GLY A 183 4.85 4.59 9.72
C GLY A 183 4.37 5.91 10.32
N LEU A 184 4.27 6.96 9.51
CA LEU A 184 3.82 8.29 9.98
C LEU A 184 2.37 8.31 10.43
N ASP A 185 1.49 7.73 9.60
CA ASP A 185 0.04 7.80 9.79
C ASP A 185 -0.56 6.45 10.19
N MET A 186 0.30 5.46 10.44
CA MET A 186 -0.13 4.09 10.73
C MET A 186 0.91 3.32 11.52
N THR A 187 0.44 2.58 12.50
CA THR A 187 1.19 1.57 13.24
C THR A 187 0.58 0.19 13.02
N MET A 188 1.40 -0.85 12.87
CA MET A 188 0.93 -2.24 12.73
C MET A 188 1.64 -3.14 13.72
N ALA A 189 0.88 -3.89 14.52
CA ALA A 189 1.39 -4.99 15.32
C ALA A 189 1.10 -6.31 14.59
N VAL A 190 2.16 -7.04 14.24
CA VAL A 190 2.05 -8.36 13.63
C VAL A 190 2.26 -9.39 14.71
N GLU A 191 1.27 -10.24 14.96
CA GLU A 191 1.30 -11.32 15.95
C GLU A 191 1.38 -12.69 15.24
N TYR A 192 2.21 -13.58 15.77
CA TYR A 192 2.25 -14.97 15.32
C TYR A 192 1.17 -15.80 16.03
N LEU A 193 0.27 -16.39 15.25
CA LEU A 193 -0.82 -17.23 15.75
C LEU A 193 -0.40 -18.71 15.74
N SER A 194 -0.74 -19.40 16.82
CA SER A 194 -0.45 -20.83 17.00
C SER A 194 -1.35 -21.74 16.16
N THR A 195 -2.52 -21.26 15.76
CA THR A 195 -3.49 -22.00 14.96
C THR A 195 -3.98 -21.16 13.78
N PRO A 196 -4.15 -21.75 12.59
CA PRO A 196 -4.76 -21.07 11.44
C PRO A 196 -6.17 -20.59 11.76
N ILE A 197 -6.48 -19.37 11.32
CA ILE A 197 -7.81 -18.79 11.48
C ILE A 197 -8.67 -19.20 10.30
N ARG A 198 -9.75 -19.92 10.58
CA ARG A 198 -10.70 -20.33 9.54
C ARG A 198 -11.75 -19.25 9.35
N HIS A 199 -11.87 -18.75 8.14
CA HIS A 199 -13.04 -18.02 7.68
C HIS A 199 -13.93 -18.98 6.88
N THR A 200 -15.24 -18.91 7.09
CA THR A 200 -16.20 -19.76 6.37
C THR A 200 -16.79 -18.95 5.24
N LEU A 201 -16.52 -19.35 4.00
CA LEU A 201 -17.12 -18.69 2.86
C LEU A 201 -18.64 -18.93 2.83
N PRO A 202 -19.44 -17.89 2.51
CA PRO A 202 -20.86 -18.09 2.18
C PRO A 202 -21.02 -19.07 1.01
N ALA A 203 -22.24 -19.58 0.82
CA ALA A 203 -22.59 -20.46 -0.30
C ALA A 203 -22.63 -19.71 -1.65
N LEU A 204 -21.52 -19.04 -2.01
CA LEU A 204 -21.29 -18.27 -3.23
C LEU A 204 -20.08 -18.81 -4.02
N SER A 205 -19.62 -20.02 -3.72
CA SER A 205 -18.40 -20.60 -4.29
C SER A 205 -18.37 -20.63 -5.82
N ASN A 206 -19.52 -20.82 -6.47
CA ASN A 206 -19.62 -20.78 -7.93
C ASN A 206 -19.39 -19.37 -8.48
N ASP A 207 -19.84 -18.33 -7.78
CA ASP A 207 -19.67 -16.94 -8.23
C ASP A 207 -18.24 -16.46 -7.99
N ILE A 208 -17.59 -16.90 -6.91
CA ILE A 208 -16.18 -16.58 -6.62
C ILE A 208 -15.25 -17.06 -7.75
N SER A 209 -15.57 -18.21 -8.38
CA SER A 209 -14.79 -18.74 -9.51
C SER A 209 -14.77 -17.83 -10.74
N THR A 210 -15.65 -16.82 -10.79
CA THR A 210 -15.67 -15.82 -11.86
C THR A 210 -14.67 -14.68 -11.63
N CYS A 211 -14.17 -14.51 -10.41
CA CYS A 211 -13.17 -13.48 -10.12
C CYS A 211 -11.78 -13.89 -10.65
N PRO A 212 -11.01 -12.95 -11.21
CA PRO A 212 -9.69 -13.24 -11.76
C PRO A 212 -8.67 -13.55 -10.66
N VAL A 213 -7.72 -14.43 -10.97
CA VAL A 213 -6.50 -14.59 -10.18
C VAL A 213 -5.58 -13.41 -10.46
N VAL A 214 -5.24 -12.68 -9.41
CA VAL A 214 -4.49 -11.42 -9.46
C VAL A 214 -3.07 -11.54 -8.90
N ALA A 215 -2.76 -12.58 -8.11
CA ALA A 215 -1.46 -12.73 -7.46
C ALA A 215 -0.97 -14.19 -7.41
N PHE A 216 0.34 -14.36 -7.21
CA PHE A 216 1.02 -15.65 -7.18
C PHE A 216 2.00 -15.76 -5.99
N PRO A 217 2.36 -16.98 -5.56
CA PRO A 217 3.39 -17.20 -4.54
C PRO A 217 4.69 -16.49 -4.90
N THR A 218 5.32 -15.86 -3.90
CA THR A 218 6.56 -15.09 -4.09
C THR A 218 7.73 -15.75 -3.34
N PRO A 219 8.92 -15.86 -3.94
CA PRO A 219 10.12 -16.29 -3.23
C PRO A 219 10.45 -15.33 -2.09
N VAL A 220 10.98 -15.84 -0.98
CA VAL A 220 11.33 -15.02 0.19
C VAL A 220 12.82 -14.99 0.48
N THR A 221 13.29 -13.83 0.93
CA THR A 221 14.67 -13.63 1.40
C THR A 221 14.85 -14.19 2.81
N PRO A 222 16.09 -14.47 3.26
CA PRO A 222 16.33 -14.86 4.64
C PRO A 222 15.82 -13.84 5.67
N THR A 223 15.90 -12.55 5.37
CA THR A 223 15.34 -11.49 6.23
C THR A 223 13.83 -11.61 6.34
N ALA A 224 13.12 -11.79 5.22
CA ALA A 224 11.69 -11.98 5.24
C ALA A 224 11.29 -13.24 6.02
N ILE A 225 12.02 -14.35 5.86
CA ILE A 225 11.76 -15.58 6.61
C ILE A 225 11.93 -15.35 8.11
N ALA A 226 13.01 -14.70 8.54
CA ALA A 226 13.24 -14.37 9.95
C ALA A 226 12.09 -13.50 10.51
N LEU A 227 11.64 -12.49 9.74
CA LEU A 227 10.52 -11.61 10.11
C LEU A 227 9.15 -12.31 10.10
N LEU A 228 8.96 -13.35 9.29
CA LEU A 228 7.70 -14.10 9.22
C LEU A 228 7.61 -15.23 10.26
N THR A 229 8.75 -15.74 10.71
CA THR A 229 8.82 -16.94 11.56
C THR A 229 9.34 -16.67 12.96
N GLY A 230 9.90 -15.48 13.22
CA GLY A 230 10.64 -15.17 14.45
C GLY A 230 11.98 -15.89 14.56
N THR A 231 12.40 -16.64 13.54
CA THR A 231 13.69 -17.34 13.57
C THR A 231 14.85 -16.35 13.47
N SER A 232 15.97 -16.70 14.09
CA SER A 232 17.19 -15.92 13.95
C SER A 232 17.72 -16.00 12.51
N LEU A 233 18.23 -14.88 12.02
CA LEU A 233 18.90 -14.83 10.72
C LEU A 233 20.06 -15.84 10.70
N PRO A 234 20.26 -16.55 9.58
CA PRO A 234 21.40 -17.45 9.43
C PRO A 234 22.70 -16.64 9.58
N THR A 235 23.61 -17.14 10.42
CA THR A 235 24.87 -16.47 10.72
C THR A 235 25.76 -16.51 9.48
N SER A 236 25.82 -15.41 8.74
CA SER A 236 26.80 -15.27 7.67
C SER A 236 28.18 -15.02 8.25
N PRO A 237 29.27 -15.59 7.69
CA PRO A 237 30.62 -15.20 8.07
C PRO A 237 30.75 -13.70 7.90
N SER A 238 31.11 -13.01 8.98
CA SER A 238 31.13 -11.54 9.04
C SER A 238 31.97 -10.98 7.89
N ARG A 239 31.28 -10.34 6.95
CA ARG A 239 31.92 -9.49 5.96
C ARG A 239 31.96 -8.09 6.58
N ASN A 240 33.13 -7.44 6.56
CA ASN A 240 33.29 -6.05 7.05
C ASN A 240 32.49 -5.08 6.16
N LEU A 241 31.17 -5.05 6.34
CA LEU A 241 30.27 -4.15 5.65
C LEU A 241 30.31 -2.79 6.33
N LYS A 242 30.14 -1.74 5.52
CA LYS A 242 29.93 -0.39 6.02
C LYS A 242 28.70 -0.37 6.93
N ALA A 243 28.79 0.28 8.08
CA ALA A 243 27.66 0.43 9.00
C ALA A 243 26.45 1.01 8.26
N ALA A 244 25.29 0.40 8.47
CA ALA A 244 24.02 0.89 7.94
C ALA A 244 23.72 2.29 8.52
N ALA A 245 23.09 3.15 7.72
CA ALA A 245 22.68 4.47 8.18
C ALA A 245 21.39 4.34 9.03
N PRO A 246 21.20 5.23 10.03
CA PRO A 246 19.91 5.37 10.71
C PRO A 246 18.78 5.66 9.72
N ALA A 247 17.56 5.22 10.05
CA ALA A 247 16.36 5.61 9.31
C ALA A 247 15.67 6.79 9.99
N VAL A 248 15.27 7.79 9.21
CA VAL A 248 14.46 8.91 9.71
C VAL A 248 13.29 9.04 8.75
N ILE A 249 12.07 8.86 9.27
CA ILE A 249 10.83 9.08 8.54
C ILE A 249 10.22 10.36 9.10
N GLU A 250 10.37 11.45 8.36
CA GLU A 250 9.81 12.76 8.72
C GLU A 250 8.44 12.93 8.05
N ALA A 251 7.52 13.61 8.75
CA ALA A 251 6.30 14.05 8.12
C ALA A 251 6.64 15.05 7.01
N GLU A 252 6.34 14.71 5.75
CA GLU A 252 6.35 15.70 4.69
C GLU A 252 5.10 16.57 4.85
N SER A 253 5.27 17.81 5.33
CA SER A 253 4.17 18.76 5.26
C SER A 253 3.92 19.08 3.78
N CYS A 254 2.84 18.53 3.23
CA CYS A 254 2.27 19.01 1.97
C CYS A 254 1.69 20.40 2.23
N GLU A 255 2.54 21.42 2.26
CA GLU A 255 2.09 22.80 2.38
C GLU A 255 1.59 23.31 1.04
N CYS A 256 0.55 24.15 1.06
CA CYS A 256 0.11 24.80 -0.15
C CYS A 256 1.21 25.70 -0.70
N LYS A 257 1.70 25.40 -1.91
CA LYS A 257 2.72 26.20 -2.60
C LYS A 257 2.16 27.48 -3.24
N SER A 258 0.87 27.75 -3.06
CA SER A 258 0.18 28.93 -3.59
C SER A 258 -0.66 29.58 -2.49
N THR A 259 -1.28 30.73 -2.77
CA THR A 259 -2.25 31.32 -1.85
C THR A 259 -3.47 30.39 -1.68
N PRO A 260 -3.84 29.97 -0.47
CA PRO A 260 -5.04 29.16 -0.29
C PRO A 260 -6.30 29.89 -0.78
N ARG A 261 -7.25 29.16 -1.39
CA ARG A 261 -8.48 29.70 -2.00
C ARG A 261 -9.68 28.80 -1.71
N PRO A 262 -10.91 29.31 -1.77
CA PRO A 262 -12.10 28.47 -1.84
C PRO A 262 -12.01 27.49 -3.03
N CYS A 263 -12.30 26.22 -2.79
CA CYS A 263 -12.24 25.17 -3.79
C CYS A 263 -13.62 24.62 -4.09
N ILE A 264 -13.95 24.55 -5.37
CA ILE A 264 -15.18 23.93 -5.85
C ILE A 264 -14.89 22.67 -6.64
N PHE A 265 -15.62 21.60 -6.31
CA PHE A 265 -15.53 20.31 -6.97
C PHE A 265 -16.74 20.10 -7.88
N LEU A 266 -16.47 19.98 -9.16
CA LEU A 266 -17.45 19.84 -10.24
C LEU A 266 -17.36 18.45 -10.86
N HIS A 267 -18.32 17.58 -10.53
CA HIS A 267 -18.29 16.18 -10.91
C HIS A 267 -18.63 15.95 -12.39
N GLY A 268 -18.27 14.78 -12.90
CA GLY A 268 -18.59 14.33 -14.26
C GLY A 268 -19.95 13.63 -14.40
N LEU A 269 -20.06 12.80 -15.45
CA LEU A 269 -21.27 12.06 -15.87
C LEU A 269 -21.82 11.14 -14.76
N GLY A 270 -23.14 11.02 -14.64
CA GLY A 270 -23.78 9.92 -13.90
C GLY A 270 -24.35 10.26 -12.53
N ASN A 271 -24.52 11.55 -12.23
CA ASN A 271 -25.27 11.99 -11.04
C ASN A 271 -26.71 12.37 -11.42
N PRO A 272 -27.75 11.72 -10.88
CA PRO A 272 -29.14 12.08 -11.15
C PRO A 272 -29.65 13.21 -10.24
N ASN A 273 -28.91 13.53 -9.17
CA ASN A 273 -29.33 14.51 -8.17
C ASN A 273 -29.06 15.94 -8.63
N GLU A 274 -29.82 16.89 -8.11
CA GLU A 274 -29.60 18.32 -8.35
C GLU A 274 -29.92 19.13 -7.08
N LYS A 275 -29.06 20.10 -6.76
CA LYS A 275 -29.26 21.07 -5.69
C LYS A 275 -28.95 22.47 -6.19
N ALA A 276 -29.70 23.46 -5.69
CA ALA A 276 -29.48 24.87 -6.03
C ALA A 276 -28.26 25.46 -5.31
N GLU A 277 -27.88 24.89 -4.17
CA GLU A 277 -26.79 25.37 -3.32
C GLU A 277 -25.63 24.38 -3.31
N LEU A 278 -24.42 24.91 -3.11
CA LEU A 278 -23.21 24.14 -2.90
C LEU A 278 -23.30 23.33 -1.60
N GLN A 279 -22.77 22.12 -1.61
CA GLN A 279 -22.80 21.21 -0.47
C GLN A 279 -21.42 21.10 0.17
N ASP A 280 -21.40 20.86 1.48
CA ASP A 280 -20.17 20.60 2.25
C ASP A 280 -19.67 19.15 2.12
N THR A 281 -20.50 18.23 1.62
CA THR A 281 -20.16 16.81 1.50
C THR A 281 -20.44 16.25 0.11
N PRO A 282 -19.70 15.22 -0.34
CA PRO A 282 -19.84 14.65 -1.68
C PRO A 282 -20.98 13.61 -1.79
N LYS A 283 -21.69 13.31 -0.69
CA LYS A 283 -22.68 12.21 -0.61
C LYS A 283 -23.72 12.24 -1.72
N LEU A 284 -24.23 13.42 -2.05
CA LEU A 284 -25.24 13.60 -3.10
C LEU A 284 -24.69 13.51 -4.52
N THR A 285 -23.38 13.35 -4.70
CA THR A 285 -22.71 13.17 -5.99
C THR A 285 -22.28 11.71 -6.24
N LYS A 286 -22.71 10.78 -5.38
CA LYS A 286 -22.22 9.39 -5.30
C LYS A 286 -20.73 9.33 -4.98
N GLU A 287 -20.25 10.25 -4.12
CA GLU A 287 -18.88 10.25 -3.59
C GLU A 287 -17.79 10.21 -4.68
N LYS A 288 -18.05 10.80 -5.85
CA LYS A 288 -17.15 10.74 -7.01
C LYS A 288 -15.75 11.31 -6.79
N PHE A 289 -15.61 12.21 -5.82
CA PHE A 289 -14.33 12.78 -5.43
C PHE A 289 -13.82 12.21 -4.08
N GLY A 290 -14.58 11.33 -3.43
CA GLY A 290 -14.43 11.06 -2.00
C GLY A 290 -14.72 12.31 -1.17
N ASP A 291 -14.63 12.17 0.16
CA ASP A 291 -14.65 13.31 1.06
C ASP A 291 -13.24 13.90 1.16
N ILE A 292 -13.05 15.05 0.52
CA ILE A 292 -11.77 15.75 0.51
C ILE A 292 -11.44 16.34 1.88
N GLY A 293 -12.44 16.78 2.67
CA GLY A 293 -12.22 17.39 3.99
C GLY A 293 -11.03 18.37 4.05
N ASP A 294 -10.13 18.11 5.00
CA ASP A 294 -8.91 18.90 5.24
C ASP A 294 -7.68 18.40 4.45
N HIS A 295 -7.85 17.42 3.54
CA HIS A 295 -6.74 16.85 2.75
C HIS A 295 -6.31 17.73 1.55
N ALA A 296 -6.92 18.90 1.39
CA ALA A 296 -6.58 19.86 0.35
C ALA A 296 -5.98 21.13 0.99
N PRO A 297 -4.67 21.16 1.28
CA PRO A 297 -4.03 22.25 2.03
C PRO A 297 -4.09 23.62 1.31
N CYS A 298 -4.36 23.61 0.00
CA CYS A 298 -4.59 24.83 -0.78
C CYS A 298 -6.04 25.34 -0.77
N CYS A 299 -6.94 24.64 -0.09
CA CYS A 299 -8.35 24.99 -0.03
C CYS A 299 -8.67 25.63 1.32
N THR A 300 -9.17 26.88 1.30
CA THR A 300 -9.69 27.50 2.53
C THR A 300 -11.07 26.99 2.89
N THR A 301 -11.81 26.49 1.90
CA THR A 301 -13.08 25.78 2.05
C THR A 301 -13.23 24.85 0.87
N VAL A 302 -13.89 23.71 1.10
CA VAL A 302 -14.22 22.72 0.08
C VAL A 302 -15.72 22.67 -0.10
N LYS A 303 -16.19 22.82 -1.35
CA LYS A 303 -17.60 22.73 -1.70
C LYS A 303 -17.81 21.84 -2.91
N TYR A 304 -18.93 21.11 -2.93
CA TYR A 304 -19.33 20.22 -4.01
C TYR A 304 -20.58 20.76 -4.70
N ALA A 305 -20.54 20.89 -6.02
CA ALA A 305 -21.75 21.17 -6.79
C ALA A 305 -22.49 19.87 -7.10
N VAL A 306 -23.78 19.81 -6.76
CA VAL A 306 -24.64 18.66 -7.03
C VAL A 306 -25.52 18.98 -8.24
N ILE A 307 -25.17 18.44 -9.40
CA ILE A 307 -25.81 18.79 -10.67
C ILE A 307 -26.28 17.51 -11.36
N ASN A 308 -27.45 17.55 -12.00
CA ASN A 308 -27.89 16.42 -12.82
C ASN A 308 -27.04 16.35 -14.09
N THR A 309 -26.28 15.25 -14.20
CA THR A 309 -25.41 14.94 -15.33
C THR A 309 -25.76 13.58 -15.95
N VAL A 310 -26.97 13.08 -15.71
CA VAL A 310 -27.52 11.89 -16.38
C VAL A 310 -28.34 12.33 -17.59
N ASP A 311 -29.17 13.35 -17.42
CA ASP A 311 -30.15 13.76 -18.43
C ASP A 311 -29.61 14.78 -19.44
N VAL A 312 -28.44 15.38 -19.14
CA VAL A 312 -27.81 16.40 -19.98
C VAL A 312 -26.33 16.12 -20.18
N GLY A 313 -25.91 16.15 -21.45
CA GLY A 313 -24.51 15.98 -21.84
C GLY A 313 -23.71 17.29 -21.82
N TRP A 314 -22.39 17.19 -21.94
CA TRP A 314 -21.46 18.30 -21.76
C TRP A 314 -21.63 19.51 -22.71
N ARG A 315 -22.24 19.32 -23.88
CA ARG A 315 -22.55 20.39 -24.84
C ARG A 315 -23.79 21.20 -24.47
N ASN A 316 -24.52 20.80 -23.45
CA ASN A 316 -25.74 21.48 -23.04
C ASN A 316 -25.44 22.87 -22.49
N ASP A 317 -26.11 23.88 -23.05
CA ASP A 317 -25.90 25.29 -22.73
C ASP A 317 -26.23 25.63 -21.27
N THR A 318 -27.33 25.07 -20.76
CA THR A 318 -27.78 25.27 -19.37
C THR A 318 -26.82 24.63 -18.38
N LEU A 319 -26.28 23.44 -18.69
CA LEU A 319 -25.30 22.78 -17.85
C LEU A 319 -24.01 23.60 -17.73
N GLN A 320 -23.54 24.16 -18.85
CA GLN A 320 -22.38 25.06 -18.87
C GLN A 320 -22.63 26.32 -18.04
N GLN A 321 -23.83 26.91 -18.14
CA GLN A 321 -24.21 28.06 -17.33
C GLN A 321 -24.19 27.73 -15.83
N LYS A 322 -24.76 26.58 -15.42
CA LYS A 322 -24.76 26.13 -14.01
C LYS A 322 -23.34 25.98 -13.45
N PHE A 323 -22.42 25.38 -14.21
CA PHE A 323 -21.01 25.25 -13.80
C PHE A 323 -20.40 26.64 -13.53
N CYS A 324 -20.61 27.59 -14.44
CA CYS A 324 -20.15 28.96 -14.24
C CYS A 324 -20.79 29.65 -13.03
N ASP A 325 -22.11 29.51 -12.85
CA ASP A 325 -22.83 30.15 -11.74
C ASP A 325 -22.31 29.66 -10.39
N PHE A 326 -22.12 28.36 -10.24
CA PHE A 326 -21.54 27.79 -9.02
C PHE A 326 -20.11 28.25 -8.78
N SER A 327 -19.26 28.23 -9.81
CA SER A 327 -17.87 28.70 -9.68
C SER A 327 -17.79 30.19 -9.31
N LEU A 328 -18.68 31.02 -9.86
CA LEU A 328 -18.75 32.45 -9.51
C LEU A 328 -19.18 32.67 -8.05
N SER A 329 -20.04 31.80 -7.50
CA SER A 329 -20.51 31.93 -6.11
C SER A 329 -19.47 31.57 -5.04
N MET A 330 -18.33 30.99 -5.42
CA MET A 330 -17.32 30.50 -4.46
C MET A 330 -16.54 31.59 -3.74
N SER A 331 -16.39 32.75 -4.37
CA SER A 331 -15.53 33.81 -3.88
C SER A 331 -16.17 35.16 -4.12
N GLU A 332 -16.23 35.98 -3.07
CA GLU A 332 -16.71 37.37 -3.14
C GLU A 332 -15.84 38.23 -4.06
N THR A 333 -14.62 37.77 -4.40
CA THR A 333 -13.76 38.47 -5.36
C THR A 333 -14.16 38.24 -6.82
N SER A 334 -15.08 37.30 -7.09
CA SER A 334 -15.63 37.09 -8.43
C SER A 334 -16.50 38.26 -8.86
N ASP A 335 -16.44 38.59 -10.14
CA ASP A 335 -17.24 39.67 -10.72
C ASP A 335 -18.43 39.09 -11.48
N LEU A 336 -19.63 39.27 -10.93
CA LEU A 336 -20.88 38.80 -11.52
C LEU A 336 -21.29 39.59 -12.77
N ALA A 337 -20.89 40.85 -12.91
CA ALA A 337 -21.24 41.68 -14.05
C ALA A 337 -20.43 41.28 -15.28
N THR A 338 -19.13 41.04 -15.12
CA THR A 338 -18.26 40.55 -16.21
C THR A 338 -18.21 39.03 -16.33
N ARG A 339 -18.84 38.32 -15.38
CA ARG A 339 -18.84 36.86 -15.23
C ARG A 339 -17.43 36.28 -15.11
N THR A 340 -16.59 36.94 -14.32
CA THR A 340 -15.20 36.54 -14.11
C THR A 340 -15.05 35.86 -12.75
N ILE A 341 -14.69 34.57 -12.77
CA ILE A 341 -14.38 33.76 -11.59
C ILE A 341 -12.98 34.16 -11.10
N SER A 342 -12.89 34.60 -9.85
CA SER A 342 -11.64 35.06 -9.23
C SER A 342 -11.40 34.37 -7.88
N GLY A 343 -10.13 34.21 -7.52
CA GLY A 343 -9.72 33.78 -6.18
C GLY A 343 -10.35 32.45 -5.77
N THR A 344 -10.51 31.54 -6.73
CA THR A 344 -11.17 30.23 -6.56
C THR A 344 -10.27 29.18 -7.18
N THR A 345 -10.24 27.97 -6.63
CA THR A 345 -9.67 26.80 -7.30
C THR A 345 -10.82 25.94 -7.84
N VAL A 346 -10.83 25.67 -9.14
CA VAL A 346 -11.91 24.90 -9.77
C VAL A 346 -11.42 23.50 -10.11
N VAL A 347 -11.87 22.51 -9.33
CA VAL A 347 -11.53 21.11 -9.54
C VAL A 347 -12.63 20.44 -10.36
N THR A 348 -12.24 19.85 -11.49
CA THR A 348 -13.17 19.14 -12.37
C THR A 348 -12.74 17.70 -12.55
N HIS A 349 -13.70 16.79 -12.76
CA HIS A 349 -13.42 15.39 -13.07
C HIS A 349 -14.20 14.93 -14.30
N SER A 350 -13.53 14.20 -15.20
CA SER A 350 -14.13 13.56 -16.37
C SER A 350 -14.96 14.55 -17.20
N MET A 351 -16.24 14.25 -17.48
CA MET A 351 -17.15 15.12 -18.22
C MET A 351 -17.23 16.55 -17.65
N GLY A 352 -17.04 16.75 -16.34
CA GLY A 352 -17.09 18.06 -15.72
C GLY A 352 -16.05 19.03 -16.29
N GLY A 353 -14.86 18.53 -16.66
CA GLY A 353 -13.82 19.35 -17.28
C GLY A 353 -14.24 19.84 -18.67
N LEU A 354 -14.93 19.00 -19.45
CA LEU A 354 -15.45 19.37 -20.76
C LEU A 354 -16.58 20.40 -20.66
N VAL A 355 -17.42 20.31 -19.63
CA VAL A 355 -18.48 21.29 -19.37
C VAL A 355 -17.87 22.65 -19.07
N LEU A 356 -16.93 22.72 -18.11
CA LEU A 356 -16.29 23.99 -17.75
C LEU A 356 -15.52 24.58 -18.92
N ALA A 357 -14.73 23.79 -19.64
CA ALA A 357 -14.01 24.24 -20.82
C ALA A 357 -14.96 24.81 -21.89
N SER A 358 -16.09 24.13 -22.14
CA SER A 358 -17.11 24.63 -23.08
C SER A 358 -17.76 25.91 -22.59
N ALA A 359 -18.01 26.04 -21.29
CA ALA A 359 -18.57 27.24 -20.69
C ALA A 359 -17.63 28.45 -20.88
N LEU A 360 -16.33 28.26 -20.73
CA LEU A 360 -15.31 29.29 -20.99
C LEU A 360 -15.26 29.68 -22.48
N VAL A 361 -15.20 28.70 -23.38
CA VAL A 361 -15.14 28.93 -24.83
C VAL A 361 -16.41 29.62 -25.34
N ASN A 362 -17.57 29.25 -24.81
CA ASN A 362 -18.87 29.83 -25.18
C ASN A 362 -19.18 31.14 -24.43
N GLY A 363 -18.23 31.67 -23.65
CA GLY A 363 -18.35 32.96 -22.98
C GLY A 363 -19.37 33.01 -21.84
N LYS A 364 -19.71 31.87 -21.23
CA LYS A 364 -20.60 31.80 -20.06
C LYS A 364 -19.95 32.38 -18.81
N CYS A 365 -18.62 32.23 -18.70
CA CYS A 365 -17.78 32.86 -17.69
C CYS A 365 -16.32 32.92 -18.17
N LYS A 366 -15.46 33.57 -17.37
CA LYS A 366 -14.02 33.68 -17.57
C LYS A 366 -13.29 33.37 -16.28
N LEU A 367 -12.01 33.00 -16.37
CA LEU A 367 -11.14 32.84 -15.20
C LEU A 367 -10.23 34.07 -15.11
N ALA A 368 -10.10 34.65 -13.91
CA ALA A 368 -9.06 35.63 -13.61
C ALA A 368 -7.71 34.92 -13.36
N ASP A 369 -6.61 35.68 -13.43
CA ASP A 369 -5.26 35.16 -13.13
C ASP A 369 -5.13 34.65 -11.68
N SER A 370 -6.04 35.08 -10.80
CA SER A 370 -6.14 34.64 -9.41
C SER A 370 -6.83 33.28 -9.23
N THR A 371 -7.33 32.67 -10.32
CA THR A 371 -8.07 31.41 -10.33
C THR A 371 -7.19 30.27 -10.83
N SER A 372 -7.29 29.12 -10.15
CA SER A 372 -6.53 27.91 -10.45
C SER A 372 -7.39 26.81 -11.02
#